data_AF-A0A161GK67-F1
#
_entry.id   AF-A0A161GK67-F1
#
_cell.length_a   1.000
_cell.length_b   1.000
_cell.length_c   1.000
_cell.angle_alpha   90.00
_cell.angle_beta   90.00
_cell.angle_gamma   90.00
#
_symmetry.space_group_name_H-M   'P 1'
#
loop_
_entity.id
_entity.type
_entity.pdbx_description
1 polymer ?
#
loop_
_entity_poly.entity_id
_entity_poly.type
_entity_poly.pdbx_seq_one_letter_code
_entity_poly.pdbx_strand_id
1 'polypeptide(L)'
;MRTVADLQAAFRLIATVGFVGLAAALVGAQINDVRRQRRVLATLTLLGFDRRDLLLLPAIQSALVIGLGLLLSLVVFTPAAGLADRILNPNVGVSEAFVALRAGDLGAVIAAGITVAVTASLLAGRQILAIDPALILREAP
;
A
#
# COMPACT_ATOMS: atom_id res chain seq x y z
N MET A 1 18.32 -7.96 -30.04
CA MET A 1 18.34 -6.76 -29.18
C MET A 1 16.99 -6.07 -29.05
N ARG A 2 16.19 -5.86 -30.12
CA ARG A 2 14.83 -5.28 -30.01
C ARG A 2 13.88 -6.08 -29.09
N THR A 3 13.83 -7.40 -29.24
CA THR A 3 12.92 -8.29 -28.50
C THR A 3 13.07 -8.27 -26.97
N VAL A 4 14.29 -8.06 -26.46
CA VAL A 4 14.56 -7.99 -25.01
C VAL A 4 14.10 -6.65 -24.43
N ALA A 5 14.27 -5.56 -25.17
CA ALA A 5 13.80 -4.24 -24.78
C ALA A 5 12.26 -4.18 -24.74
N ASP A 6 11.60 -4.82 -25.70
CA ASP A 6 10.13 -4.88 -25.75
C ASP A 6 9.55 -5.63 -24.53
N LEU A 7 10.16 -6.75 -24.16
CA LEU A 7 9.75 -7.52 -22.98
C LEU A 7 9.98 -6.74 -21.67
N GLN A 8 11.11 -6.04 -21.55
CA GLN A 8 11.40 -5.22 -20.39
C GLN A 8 10.43 -4.03 -20.27
N ALA A 9 10.06 -3.42 -21.40
CA ALA A 9 9.07 -2.35 -21.44
C ALA A 9 7.68 -2.86 -21.01
N ALA A 10 7.26 -4.02 -21.50
CA ALA A 10 6.01 -4.66 -21.11
C ALA A 10 5.96 -4.95 -19.60
N PHE A 11 7.04 -5.51 -19.02
CA PHE A 11 7.11 -5.76 -17.58
C PHE A 11 7.04 -4.48 -16.75
N ARG A 12 7.74 -3.41 -17.17
CA ARG A 12 7.65 -2.10 -16.50
C ARG A 12 6.24 -1.54 -16.58
N LEU A 13 5.56 -1.68 -17.71
CA LEU A 13 4.19 -1.21 -17.86
C LEU A 13 3.24 -1.97 -16.94
N ILE A 14 3.31 -3.30 -16.90
CA ILE A 14 2.47 -4.11 -16.02
C ILE A 14 2.75 -3.77 -14.54
N ALA A 15 4.02 -3.65 -14.16
CA ALA A 15 4.41 -3.30 -12.79
C ALA A 15 3.90 -1.91 -12.38
N THR A 16 4.05 -0.91 -13.24
CA THR A 16 3.58 0.46 -12.96
C THR A 16 2.05 0.53 -12.89
N VAL A 17 1.33 -0.10 -13.81
CA VAL A 17 -0.13 -0.17 -13.77
C VAL A 17 -0.63 -0.89 -12.52
N GLY A 18 -0.02 -2.03 -12.18
CA GLY A 18 -0.35 -2.77 -10.96
C GLY A 18 -0.11 -1.94 -9.69
N PHE A 19 1.02 -1.24 -9.63
CA PHE A 19 1.36 -0.35 -8.51
C PHE A 19 0.36 0.81 -8.37
N VAL A 20 0.03 1.49 -9.47
CA VAL A 20 -0.95 2.59 -9.47
C VAL A 20 -2.34 2.10 -9.08
N GLY A 21 -2.76 0.94 -9.59
CA GLY A 21 -4.04 0.32 -9.24
C GLY A 21 -4.12 -0.02 -7.75
N LEU A 22 -3.06 -0.60 -7.19
CA LEU A 22 -2.96 -0.90 -5.76
C LEU A 22 -3.03 0.39 -4.91
N ALA A 23 -2.30 1.42 -5.30
CA ALA A 23 -2.31 2.71 -4.61
C ALA A 23 -3.70 3.34 -4.62
N ALA A 24 -4.36 3.36 -5.78
CA ALA A 24 -5.72 3.87 -5.92
C ALA A 24 -6.73 3.07 -5.08
N ALA A 25 -6.61 1.75 -5.07
CA ALA A 25 -7.45 0.87 -4.26
C ALA A 25 -7.27 1.13 -2.76
N LEU A 26 -6.03 1.32 -2.29
CA LEU A 26 -5.75 1.61 -0.87
C LEU A 26 -6.31 2.97 -0.45
N VAL A 27 -6.13 4.00 -1.29
CA VAL A 27 -6.72 5.33 -1.07
C VAL A 27 -8.24 5.20 -1.00
N GLY A 28 -8.86 4.55 -1.98
CA GLY A 28 -10.31 4.34 -2.03
C GLY A 28 -10.85 3.61 -0.80
N ALA A 29 -10.15 2.55 -0.35
CA ALA A 29 -10.51 1.77 0.83
C ALA A 29 -10.52 2.65 2.09
N GLN A 30 -9.46 3.41 2.36
CA GLN A 30 -9.40 4.28 3.54
C GLN A 30 -10.46 5.38 3.51
N ILE A 31 -10.68 5.99 2.34
CA ILE A 31 -11.72 7.00 2.17
C ILE A 31 -13.10 6.40 2.51
N ASN A 32 -13.36 5.19 2.02
CA ASN A 32 -14.62 4.51 2.29
C ASN A 32 -14.78 4.13 3.76
N ASP A 33 -13.71 3.68 4.41
CA ASP A 33 -13.71 3.35 5.84
C ASP A 33 -14.02 4.57 6.70
N VAL A 34 -13.40 5.72 6.43
CA VAL A 34 -13.72 6.99 7.11
C VAL A 34 -15.17 7.38 6.92
N ARG A 35 -15.71 7.24 5.70
CA ARG A 35 -17.12 7.53 5.40
C ARG A 35 -18.06 6.58 6.15
N ARG A 36 -17.73 5.29 6.21
CA ARG A 36 -18.51 4.27 6.92
C ARG A 36 -18.49 4.49 8.44
N GLN A 37 -17.39 5.00 8.98
CA GLN A 37 -17.21 5.26 10.42
C GLN A 37 -17.48 6.72 10.83
N ARG A 38 -17.97 7.55 9.90
CA ARG A 38 -18.17 9.01 10.12
C ARG A 38 -19.00 9.33 11.37
N ARG A 39 -20.02 8.53 11.66
CA ARG A 39 -20.86 8.65 12.86
C ARG A 39 -20.09 8.35 14.14
N VAL A 40 -19.33 7.25 14.17
CA VAL A 40 -18.50 6.88 15.32
C VAL A 40 -17.46 7.96 15.60
N LEU A 41 -16.80 8.47 14.55
CA LEU A 41 -15.83 9.57 14.67
C LEU A 41 -16.48 10.85 15.22
N ALA A 42 -17.68 11.21 14.76
CA ALA A 42 -18.44 12.36 15.26
C ALA A 42 -18.78 12.21 16.76
N THR A 43 -19.22 11.02 17.18
CA THR A 43 -19.49 10.73 18.59
C THR A 43 -18.23 10.84 19.44
N LEU A 44 -17.08 10.32 18.97
CA LEU A 44 -15.80 10.45 19.68
C LEU A 44 -15.39 11.91 19.85
N THR A 45 -15.58 12.76 18.82
CA THR A 45 -15.28 14.19 18.95
C THR A 45 -16.19 14.90 19.96
N LEU A 46 -17.44 14.46 20.14
CA LEU A 46 -18.32 15.00 21.18
C LEU A 46 -17.94 14.54 22.59
N LEU A 47 -17.33 13.37 22.72
CA LEU A 47 -16.76 12.87 23.97
C LEU A 47 -15.46 13.59 24.36
N GLY A 48 -15.02 14.58 23.58
CA GLY A 48 -13.84 15.41 23.88
C GLY A 48 -12.55 14.91 23.25
N PHE A 49 -12.58 13.91 22.37
CA PHE A 49 -11.39 13.50 21.63
C PHE A 49 -11.00 14.55 20.59
N ASP A 50 -9.71 14.88 20.57
CA ASP A 50 -9.16 15.79 19.58
C ASP A 50 -9.17 15.14 18.19
N ARG A 51 -9.57 15.90 17.17
CA ARG A 51 -9.59 15.44 15.77
C ARG A 51 -8.22 14.97 15.27
N ARG A 52 -7.14 15.46 15.89
CA ARG A 52 -5.76 15.09 15.57
C ARG A 52 -5.43 13.66 15.98
N ASP A 53 -5.94 13.22 17.13
CA ASP A 53 -5.74 11.84 17.60
C ASP A 53 -6.46 10.85 16.69
N LEU A 54 -7.60 11.26 16.14
CA LEU A 54 -8.34 10.48 15.15
C LEU A 54 -7.60 10.32 13.81
N LEU A 55 -6.61 11.18 13.50
CA LEU A 55 -5.75 11.04 12.31
C LEU A 55 -4.78 9.85 12.42
N LEU A 56 -4.53 9.36 13.64
CA LEU A 56 -3.67 8.19 13.86
C LEU A 56 -4.33 6.91 13.35
N LEU A 57 -5.66 6.84 13.29
CA LEU A 57 -6.39 5.65 12.84
C LEU A 57 -6.08 5.30 11.37
N PRO A 58 -6.28 6.21 10.38
CA PRO A 58 -5.87 5.94 9.01
C PRO A 58 -4.37 5.70 8.86
N ALA A 59 -3.54 6.38 9.65
CA ALA A 59 -2.08 6.21 9.60
C ALA A 59 -1.66 4.79 9.99
N ILE A 60 -2.14 4.29 11.14
CA ILE A 60 -1.86 2.93 11.61
C ILE A 60 -2.43 1.89 10.63
N GLN A 61 -3.66 2.08 10.14
CA GLN A 61 -4.25 1.18 9.14
C GLN A 61 -3.40 1.11 7.87
N SER A 62 -2.98 2.27 7.34
CA SER A 62 -2.13 2.34 6.14
C SER A 62 -0.78 1.64 6.33
N ALA A 63 -0.16 1.82 7.50
CA ALA A 63 1.12 1.21 7.85
C ALA A 63 0.98 -0.32 7.96
N LEU A 64 -0.09 -0.81 8.59
CA LEU A 64 -0.38 -2.24 8.68
C LEU A 64 -0.62 -2.86 7.32
N VAL A 65 -1.45 -2.24 6.47
CA VAL A 65 -1.77 -2.79 5.14
C VAL A 65 -0.54 -2.83 4.24
N ILE A 66 0.26 -1.75 4.20
CA ILE A 66 1.51 -1.74 3.44
C ILE A 66 2.53 -2.71 4.03
N GLY A 67 2.68 -2.77 5.35
CA GLY A 67 3.60 -3.69 6.02
C GLY A 67 3.27 -5.16 5.73
N LEU A 68 2.00 -5.54 5.85
CA LEU A 68 1.52 -6.89 5.52
C LEU A 68 1.65 -7.17 4.02
N GLY A 69 1.36 -6.20 3.15
CA GLY A 69 1.53 -6.33 1.71
C GLY A 69 2.99 -6.56 1.31
N LEU A 70 3.93 -5.84 1.93
CA LEU A 70 5.37 -6.02 1.71
C LEU A 70 5.84 -7.39 2.20
N LEU A 71 5.43 -7.81 3.40
CA LEU A 71 5.74 -9.14 3.93
C LEU A 71 5.21 -10.24 3.00
N LEU A 72 3.95 -10.14 2.58
CA LEU A 72 3.34 -11.08 1.65
C LEU A 72 4.08 -11.11 0.31
N SER A 73 4.47 -9.94 -0.21
CA SER A 73 5.23 -9.83 -1.45
C SER A 73 6.59 -10.53 -1.34
N LEU A 74 7.31 -10.39 -0.23
CA LEU A 74 8.58 -11.10 0.02
C LEU A 74 8.38 -12.61 0.13
N VAL A 75 7.33 -13.04 0.83
CA VAL A 75 6.97 -14.46 0.99
C VAL A 75 6.64 -15.10 -0.36
N VAL A 76 6.01 -14.37 -1.28
CA VAL A 76 5.70 -14.87 -2.63
C VAL A 76 6.90 -14.77 -3.58
N PHE A 77 7.68 -13.69 -3.48
CA PHE A 77 8.84 -13.47 -4.33
C PHE A 77 9.93 -14.52 -4.11
N THR A 78 10.23 -14.87 -2.86
CA THR A 78 11.31 -15.81 -2.52
C THR A 78 11.17 -17.18 -3.21
N PRO A 79 10.03 -17.90 -3.13
CA PRO A 79 9.84 -19.16 -3.85
C PRO A 79 9.78 -18.96 -5.36
N ALA A 80 9.21 -17.85 -5.85
CA ALA A 80 9.15 -17.56 -7.29
C ALA A 80 10.55 -17.36 -7.89
N ALA A 81 11.43 -16.64 -7.19
CA ALA A 81 12.82 -16.46 -7.57
C ALA A 81 13.57 -17.81 -7.57
N GLY A 82 13.38 -18.64 -6.54
CA GLY A 82 13.97 -19.98 -6.49
C GLY A 82 13.49 -20.92 -7.61
N LEU A 83 12.22 -20.82 -8.01
CA LEU A 83 11.69 -21.56 -9.16
C LEU A 83 12.27 -21.03 -10.49
N ALA A 84 12.37 -19.72 -10.64
CA ALA A 84 12.96 -19.09 -11.81
C ALA A 84 14.43 -19.51 -12.00
N ASP A 85 15.23 -19.48 -10.93
CA ASP A 85 16.63 -19.92 -10.96
C ASP A 85 16.76 -21.38 -11.45
N ARG A 86 15.89 -22.28 -10.95
CA ARG A 86 15.89 -23.70 -11.36
C ARG A 86 15.50 -23.90 -12.83
N ILE A 87 14.54 -23.13 -13.34
CA ILE A 87 14.03 -23.27 -14.71
C ILE A 87 14.99 -22.65 -15.73
N LEU A 88 15.52 -21.46 -15.42
CA LEU A 88 16.36 -20.72 -16.36
C LEU A 88 17.81 -21.20 -16.37
N ASN A 89 18.29 -21.86 -15.31
CA ASN A 89 19.69 -22.25 -15.25
C ASN A 89 19.97 -23.55 -14.46
N PRO A 90 19.84 -24.73 -15.08
CA PRO A 90 20.22 -25.99 -14.44
C PRO A 90 21.74 -26.16 -14.22
N ASN A 91 22.58 -25.30 -14.82
CA ASN A 91 24.05 -25.49 -14.90
C ASN A 91 24.90 -24.41 -14.20
N VAL A 92 24.31 -23.39 -13.58
CA VAL A 92 25.08 -22.43 -12.77
C VAL A 92 25.28 -23.02 -11.37
N GLY A 93 26.53 -23.04 -10.91
CA GLY A 93 26.90 -23.64 -9.64
C GLY A 93 26.09 -23.08 -8.46
N VAL A 94 25.90 -23.91 -7.43
CA VAL A 94 25.05 -23.74 -6.23
C VAL A 94 25.21 -22.38 -5.49
N SER A 95 26.18 -21.55 -5.87
CA SER A 95 26.53 -20.29 -5.21
C SER A 95 26.07 -19.00 -5.91
N GLU A 96 25.55 -19.03 -7.14
CA GLU A 96 25.10 -17.81 -7.85
C GLU A 96 23.60 -17.84 -8.15
N ALA A 97 22.85 -16.95 -7.50
CA ALA A 97 21.42 -16.74 -7.78
C ALA A 97 21.25 -15.82 -9.00
N PHE A 98 20.46 -16.25 -9.98
CA PHE A 98 20.23 -15.48 -11.21
C PHE A 98 19.21 -14.36 -10.97
N VAL A 99 18.21 -14.61 -10.11
CA VAL A 99 17.22 -13.63 -9.66
C VAL A 99 17.51 -13.26 -8.21
N ALA A 100 18.39 -12.28 -8.00
CA ALA A 100 18.71 -11.75 -6.68
C ALA A 100 18.00 -10.42 -6.41
N LEU A 101 17.37 -10.29 -5.24
CA LEU A 101 16.84 -9.02 -4.77
C LEU A 101 17.96 -8.20 -4.14
N ARG A 102 18.39 -7.12 -4.81
CA ARG A 102 19.43 -6.24 -4.27
C ARG A 102 18.83 -5.42 -3.13
N ALA A 103 19.64 -5.10 -2.12
CA ALA A 103 19.20 -4.25 -1.00
C ALA A 103 18.66 -2.89 -1.47
N GLY A 104 19.20 -2.35 -2.57
CA GLY A 104 18.71 -1.12 -3.19
C GLY A 104 17.29 -1.25 -3.76
N ASP A 105 16.97 -2.37 -4.38
CA ASP A 105 15.63 -2.62 -4.94
C ASP A 105 14.60 -2.78 -3.82
N LEU A 106 14.98 -3.48 -2.75
CA LEU A 106 14.15 -3.60 -1.54
C LEU A 106 13.87 -2.23 -0.91
N GLY A 107 14.90 -1.39 -0.78
CA GLY A 107 14.75 -0.02 -0.27
C GLY A 107 13.81 0.83 -1.13
N ALA A 108 13.90 0.72 -2.45
CA ALA A 108 13.01 1.42 -3.37
C ALA A 108 11.54 0.99 -3.23
N VAL A 109 11.29 -0.32 -3.09
CA VAL A 109 9.94 -0.87 -2.90
C VAL A 109 9.36 -0.44 -1.55
N ILE A 110 10.15 -0.44 -0.47
CA ILE A 110 9.73 0.05 0.83
C ILE A 110 9.39 1.55 0.77
N ALA A 111 10.27 2.36 0.17
CA ALA A 111 10.02 3.80 0.01
C ALA A 111 8.75 4.08 -0.81
N ALA A 112 8.53 3.32 -1.88
CA ALA A 112 7.31 3.40 -2.67
C ALA A 112 6.06 3.01 -1.86
N GLY A 113 6.14 1.95 -1.04
CA GLY A 113 5.04 1.57 -0.13
C GLY A 113 4.73 2.66 0.89
N ILE A 114 5.76 3.28 1.50
CA ILE A 114 5.59 4.35 2.48
C ILE A 114 4.94 5.59 1.84
N THR A 115 5.37 5.98 0.64
CA THR A 115 4.75 7.14 -0.04
C THR A 115 3.27 6.90 -0.34
N VAL A 116 2.88 5.68 -0.71
CA VAL A 116 1.48 5.30 -0.88
C VAL A 116 0.71 5.29 0.45
N ALA A 117 1.29 4.74 1.52
CA ALA A 117 0.66 4.78 2.86
C ALA A 117 0.40 6.22 3.32
N VAL A 118 1.41 7.08 3.24
CA VAL A 118 1.35 8.49 3.67
C VAL A 118 0.31 9.25 2.85
N THR A 119 0.33 9.11 1.52
CA THR A 119 -0.65 9.78 0.65
C THR A 119 -2.08 9.32 0.93
N ALA A 120 -2.31 8.02 1.10
CA ALA A 120 -3.62 7.48 1.45
C ALA A 120 -4.10 7.98 2.82
N SER A 121 -3.24 7.93 3.84
CA SER A 121 -3.54 8.41 5.19
C SER A 121 -3.85 9.90 5.22
N LEU A 122 -3.08 10.73 4.51
CA LEU A 122 -3.32 12.16 4.41
C LEU A 122 -4.66 12.48 3.74
N LEU A 123 -4.99 11.79 2.64
CA LEU A 123 -6.27 11.99 1.93
C LEU A 123 -7.48 11.55 2.78
N ALA A 124 -7.35 10.46 3.53
CA ALA A 124 -8.36 10.02 4.49
C ALA A 124 -8.48 10.99 5.68
N GLY A 125 -7.36 11.43 6.23
CA GLY A 125 -7.30 12.39 7.34
C GLY A 125 -7.95 13.74 7.01
N ARG A 126 -7.78 14.24 5.78
CA ARG A 126 -8.47 15.46 5.30
C ARG A 126 -9.99 15.31 5.37
N GLN A 127 -10.53 14.12 5.12
CA GLN A 127 -11.97 13.87 5.25
C GLN A 127 -12.41 13.83 6.71
N ILE A 128 -11.59 13.31 7.63
CA ILE A 128 -11.87 13.35 9.07
C ILE A 128 -11.96 14.80 9.56
N LEU A 129 -11.02 15.66 9.14
CA LEU A 129 -11.03 17.08 9.55
C LEU A 129 -12.26 17.84 9.03
N ALA A 130 -12.79 17.44 7.86
CA ALA A 130 -13.99 18.03 7.27
C ALA A 130 -15.31 17.52 7.88
N ILE A 131 -15.27 16.60 8.85
CA ILE A 131 -16.47 16.14 9.56
C ILE A 131 -17.00 17.27 10.47
N ASP A 132 -18.25 17.67 10.25
CA ASP A 132 -19.03 18.47 11.21
C ASP A 132 -19.86 17.51 12.10
N PRO A 133 -19.49 17.34 13.38
CA PRO A 133 -20.18 16.40 14.26
C PRO A 133 -21.61 16.82 14.56
N ALA A 134 -21.91 18.13 14.62
CA ALA A 134 -23.25 18.62 14.93
C ALA A 134 -24.23 18.34 13.78
N LEU A 135 -23.77 18.48 12.53
CA LEU A 135 -24.56 18.18 11.34
C LEU A 135 -24.89 16.69 11.23
N ILE A 136 -23.89 15.82 11.41
CA ILE A 136 -24.04 14.37 11.22
C ILE A 136 -25.03 13.76 12.21
N LEU A 137 -25.04 14.26 13.44
CA LEU A 137 -25.95 13.74 14.49
C LEU A 137 -27.36 14.30 14.35
N ARG A 138 -27.52 15.49 13.75
CA ARG A 138 -28.83 16.06 13.44
C ARG A 138 -29.51 15.38 12.25
N GLU A 139 -28.75 14.93 11.27
CA GLU A 139 -29.24 14.19 10.09
C GLU A 139 -29.45 12.69 10.37
N ALA A 140 -29.19 12.23 11.60
CA ALA A 140 -29.47 10.85 11.99
C ALA A 140 -30.98 10.65 12.20
N PRO A 141 -31.62 9.73 11.46
CA PRO A 141 -33.02 9.36 11.68
C PRO A 141 -33.21 8.60 13.00
#